data_AF-A0A947FRC8-F1
#
_entry.id   AF-A0A947FRC8-F1
#
_cell.length_a   1.000
_cell.length_b   1.000
_cell.length_c   1.000
_cell.angle_alpha   90.00
_cell.angle_beta   90.00
_cell.angle_gamma   90.00
#
_symmetry.space_group_name_H-M   'P 1'
#
loop_
_entity.id
_entity.type
_entity.pdbx_description
1 polymer ?
#
loop_
_entity_poly.entity_id
_entity_poly.type
_entity_poly.pdbx_seq_one_letter_code
_entity_poly.pdbx_strand_id
1 'polypeptide(L)'
;MKLAIAVIHGMGSEEQFFSVELKHRITEEYVDHERGRMEEDLVFHEIFWGDLIKDRHQSFLNSANYKKDLTFMNLRELFVDYTAATLAYNTDTHDIIHERVRSEIAKLCTHRRVDSDKTPLVILAHSFGSVIMS
;
A
#
# COMPACT_ATOMS: atom_id res chain seq x y z
N MET A 1 4.61 -19.49 -15.47
CA MET A 1 3.32 -18.81 -15.78
C MET A 1 3.45 -17.41 -15.23
N LYS A 2 3.19 -16.35 -16.00
CA LYS A 2 3.42 -14.99 -15.48
C LYS A 2 2.32 -14.56 -14.51
N LEU A 3 2.69 -13.86 -13.45
CA LEU A 3 1.78 -13.35 -12.42
C LEU A 3 2.10 -11.90 -12.12
N ALA A 4 1.09 -11.03 -12.20
CA ALA A 4 1.17 -9.66 -11.70
C ALA A 4 0.69 -9.63 -10.25
N ILE A 5 1.44 -8.99 -9.36
CA ILE A 5 1.15 -8.91 -7.93
C ILE A 5 1.17 -7.45 -7.52
N ALA A 6 0.00 -6.89 -7.19
CA ALA A 6 -0.11 -5.57 -6.61
C ALA A 6 -0.18 -5.68 -5.08
N VAL A 7 0.67 -4.93 -4.37
CA VAL A 7 0.68 -4.87 -2.91
C VAL A 7 0.18 -3.49 -2.47
N ILE A 8 -1.07 -3.42 -2.00
CA ILE A 8 -1.67 -2.21 -1.44
C ILE A 8 -1.31 -2.14 0.04
N HIS A 9 -0.43 -1.20 0.37
CA HIS A 9 0.08 -1.04 1.72
C HIS A 9 -0.93 -0.40 2.66
N GLY A 10 -0.75 -0.65 3.95
CA GLY A 10 -1.41 0.13 4.98
C GLY A 10 -0.78 1.52 5.10
N MET A 11 -1.49 2.43 5.72
CA MET A 11 -0.98 3.77 6.06
C MET A 11 0.29 3.68 6.92
N GLY A 12 1.27 4.56 6.65
CA GLY A 12 2.53 4.62 7.41
C GLY A 12 3.60 3.61 6.96
N SER A 13 3.40 2.96 5.81
CA SER A 13 4.29 1.93 5.28
C SER A 13 5.35 2.45 4.30
N GLU A 14 5.31 3.73 3.96
CA GLU A 14 6.03 4.33 2.82
C GLU A 14 7.56 4.20 2.92
N GLU A 15 8.10 4.09 4.13
CA GLU A 15 9.55 4.12 4.40
C GLU A 15 10.13 2.78 4.87
N GLN A 16 9.30 1.75 5.05
CA GLN A 16 9.65 0.64 5.95
C GLN A 16 10.03 -0.69 5.27
N PHE A 17 10.24 -0.72 3.94
CA PHE A 17 10.64 -1.93 3.19
C PHE A 17 9.83 -3.20 3.56
N PHE A 18 8.60 -3.05 4.07
CA PHE A 18 7.84 -4.12 4.72
C PHE A 18 7.55 -5.32 3.81
N SER A 19 7.45 -5.06 2.50
CA SER A 19 7.18 -6.09 1.52
C SER A 19 8.41 -6.89 1.10
N VAL A 20 9.64 -6.50 1.46
CA VAL A 20 10.86 -7.13 0.94
C VAL A 20 10.90 -8.62 1.29
N GLU A 21 10.72 -8.94 2.57
CA GLU A 21 10.69 -10.33 3.06
C GLU A 21 9.52 -11.11 2.45
N LEU A 22 8.36 -10.47 2.31
CA LEU A 22 7.18 -11.09 1.70
C LEU A 22 7.43 -11.45 0.22
N LYS A 23 7.97 -10.50 -0.56
CA LYS A 23 8.33 -10.71 -1.97
C LYS A 23 9.35 -11.84 -2.11
N HIS A 24 10.36 -11.85 -1.24
CA HIS A 24 11.39 -12.88 -1.24
C HIS A 24 10.79 -14.28 -1.00
N ARG A 25 9.99 -14.46 0.06
CA ARG A 25 9.35 -15.75 0.36
C ARG A 25 8.37 -16.21 -0.71
N ILE A 26 7.57 -15.28 -1.27
CA ILE A 26 6.66 -15.62 -2.37
C ILE A 26 7.46 -16.11 -3.59
N THR A 27 8.56 -15.44 -3.93
CA THR A 27 9.43 -15.84 -5.04
C THR A 27 10.06 -17.21 -4.80
N GLU A 28 10.61 -17.46 -3.60
CA GLU A 28 11.21 -18.75 -3.24
C GLU A 28 10.20 -19.89 -3.37
N GLU A 29 9.06 -19.77 -2.69
CA GLU A 29 7.99 -20.77 -2.76
C GLU A 29 7.47 -20.97 -4.19
N TYR A 30 7.37 -19.89 -4.99
CA TYR A 30 6.91 -19.99 -6.37
C TYR A 30 7.89 -20.78 -7.25
N VAL A 31 9.19 -20.50 -7.14
CA VAL A 31 10.24 -21.16 -7.93
C VAL A 31 10.41 -22.63 -7.52
N ASP A 32 10.38 -22.91 -6.22
CA ASP A 32 10.62 -24.26 -5.68
C ASP A 32 9.45 -25.22 -5.90
N HIS A 33 8.23 -24.69 -6.03
CA HIS A 33 7.02 -25.51 -6.17
C HIS A 33 6.99 -26.38 -7.44
N GLU A 34 7.56 -25.92 -8.56
CA GLU A 34 7.49 -26.65 -9.83
C GLU A 34 8.64 -26.29 -10.78
N ARG A 35 9.22 -27.32 -11.43
CA ARG A 35 10.30 -27.13 -12.41
C ARG A 35 9.86 -26.22 -13.57
N GLY A 36 10.72 -25.27 -13.90
CA GLY A 36 10.52 -24.34 -15.03
C GLY A 36 9.86 -23.01 -14.65
N ARG A 37 9.47 -22.83 -13.39
CA ARG A 37 9.10 -21.52 -12.84
C ARG A 37 10.35 -20.69 -12.58
N MET A 38 10.29 -19.42 -12.95
CA MET A 38 11.40 -18.48 -12.80
C MET A 38 10.94 -17.26 -12.00
N GLU A 39 11.84 -16.65 -11.23
CA GLU A 39 11.56 -15.40 -10.50
C GLU A 39 10.99 -14.31 -11.43
N GLU A 40 11.47 -14.27 -12.67
CA GLU A 40 11.05 -13.30 -13.68
C GLU A 40 9.61 -13.49 -14.20
N ASP A 41 8.95 -14.60 -13.86
CA ASP A 41 7.51 -14.78 -14.03
C ASP A 41 6.68 -13.84 -13.13
N LEU A 42 7.24 -13.42 -11.99
CA LEU A 42 6.56 -12.58 -11.01
C LEU A 42 6.84 -11.10 -11.25
N VAL A 43 5.78 -10.29 -11.27
CA VAL A 43 5.86 -8.83 -11.40
C VAL A 43 5.20 -8.20 -10.19
N PHE A 44 6.01 -7.81 -9.21
CA PHE A 44 5.55 -7.09 -8.03
C PHE A 44 5.43 -5.58 -8.30
N HIS A 45 4.34 -4.99 -7.82
CA HIS A 45 4.09 -3.54 -7.83
C HIS A 45 3.58 -3.11 -6.46
N GLU A 46 4.23 -2.14 -5.85
CA GLU A 46 3.86 -1.65 -4.52
C GLU A 46 3.06 -0.35 -4.65
N ILE A 47 1.95 -0.28 -3.94
CA ILE A 47 1.02 0.84 -3.98
C ILE A 47 0.99 1.47 -2.59
N PHE A 48 1.62 2.63 -2.49
CA PHE A 48 1.61 3.49 -1.31
C PHE A 48 0.66 4.67 -1.56
N TRP A 49 -0.15 4.99 -0.55
CA TRP A 49 -1.15 6.05 -0.61
C TRP A 49 -1.22 6.91 0.65
N GLY A 50 -0.59 6.49 1.76
CA GLY A 50 -0.68 7.22 3.02
C GLY A 50 -0.01 8.59 2.97
N ASP A 51 0.90 8.81 2.02
CA ASP A 51 1.50 10.12 1.71
C ASP A 51 0.43 11.20 1.44
N LEU A 52 -0.71 10.82 0.88
CA LEU A 52 -1.80 11.74 0.53
C LEU A 52 -2.48 12.38 1.75
N ILE A 53 -2.37 11.77 2.93
CA ILE A 53 -3.03 12.21 4.16
C ILE A 53 -2.05 12.56 5.29
N LYS A 54 -0.79 12.10 5.19
CA LYS A 54 0.27 12.27 6.21
C LYS A 54 0.44 13.73 6.63
N ASP A 55 0.56 14.65 5.68
CA ASP A 55 0.79 16.07 5.98
C ASP A 55 -0.39 16.71 6.73
N ARG A 56 -1.62 16.33 6.37
CA ARG A 56 -2.83 16.82 7.03
C ARG A 56 -2.90 16.32 8.48
N HIS A 57 -2.58 15.06 8.71
CA HIS A 57 -2.54 14.47 10.05
C HIS A 57 -1.43 15.10 10.91
N GLN A 58 -0.24 15.27 10.35
CA GLN A 58 0.87 15.91 11.04
C GLN A 58 0.54 17.36 11.42
N SER A 59 -0.11 18.11 10.53
CA SER A 59 -0.56 19.48 10.81
C SER A 59 -1.59 19.54 11.93
N PHE A 60 -2.53 18.58 11.95
CA PHE A 60 -3.48 18.44 13.05
C PHE A 60 -2.79 18.14 14.38
N LEU A 61 -1.86 17.17 14.41
CA LEU A 61 -1.09 16.83 15.62
C LEU A 61 -0.28 18.01 16.15
N ASN A 62 0.37 18.75 15.25
CA ASN A 62 1.15 19.94 15.60
C ASN A 62 0.26 21.04 16.20
N SER A 63 -0.94 21.23 15.64
CA SER A 63 -1.91 22.21 16.15
C SER A 63 -2.51 21.77 17.49
N ALA A 64 -2.83 20.48 17.63
CA ALA A 64 -3.36 19.91 18.86
C ALA A 64 -2.34 19.96 20.01
N ASN A 65 -1.05 19.83 19.71
CA ASN A 65 0.06 19.91 20.67
C ASN A 65 0.85 21.22 20.57
N TYR A 66 0.20 22.36 20.31
CA TYR A 66 0.89 23.65 20.11
C TYR A 66 1.77 24.08 21.30
N LYS A 67 1.43 23.63 22.52
CA LYS A 67 2.20 23.87 23.76
C LYS A 67 3.32 22.87 24.00
N LYS A 68 3.40 21.80 23.20
CA LYS A 68 4.37 20.69 23.36
C LYS A 68 4.32 20.04 24.75
N ASP A 69 3.14 20.01 25.37
CA ASP A 69 2.89 19.49 26.72
C ASP A 69 2.08 18.18 26.72
N LEU A 70 1.61 17.72 25.56
CA LEU A 70 0.96 16.41 25.45
C LEU A 70 1.97 15.26 25.56
N THR A 71 1.60 14.27 26.37
CA THR A 71 2.35 13.02 26.56
C THR A 71 1.91 11.94 25.56
N PHE A 72 2.76 10.91 25.42
CA PHE A 72 2.53 9.75 24.56
C PHE A 72 2.29 10.10 23.08
N MET A 73 3.10 11.02 22.54
CA MET A 73 2.92 11.52 21.17
C MET A 73 2.86 10.42 20.12
N ASN A 74 3.71 9.39 20.19
CA ASN A 74 3.69 8.28 19.23
C ASN A 74 2.36 7.51 19.27
N LEU A 75 1.76 7.33 20.46
CA LEU A 75 0.45 6.70 20.58
C LEU A 75 -0.65 7.60 20.01
N ARG A 76 -0.55 8.92 20.23
CA ARG A 76 -1.50 9.89 19.68
C ARG A 76 -1.40 9.97 18.17
N GLU A 77 -0.20 9.93 17.62
CA GLU A 77 0.08 9.87 16.19
C GLU A 77 -0.57 8.62 15.59
N LEU A 78 -0.34 7.45 16.19
CA LEU A 78 -1.03 6.21 15.82
C LEU A 78 -2.57 6.40 15.77
N PHE A 79 -3.17 6.93 16.85
CA PHE A 79 -4.62 7.12 16.91
C PHE A 79 -5.14 8.14 15.89
N VAL A 80 -4.44 9.26 15.72
CA VAL A 80 -4.80 10.27 14.72
C VAL A 80 -4.70 9.66 13.34
N ASP A 81 -3.61 8.97 13.03
CA ASP A 81 -3.45 8.32 11.75
C ASP A 81 -4.62 7.39 11.46
N TYR A 82 -4.94 6.43 12.34
CA TYR A 82 -5.97 5.44 12.03
C TYR A 82 -7.40 5.98 12.12
N THR A 83 -7.69 6.78 13.15
CA THR A 83 -9.04 7.29 13.39
C THR A 83 -9.36 8.46 12.48
N ALA A 84 -8.41 9.38 12.28
CA ALA A 84 -8.60 10.49 11.36
C ALA A 84 -8.62 10.00 9.92
N ALA A 85 -7.82 8.98 9.52
CA ALA A 85 -7.98 8.38 8.20
C ALA A 85 -9.40 7.84 8.00
N THR A 86 -9.93 7.09 8.98
CA THR A 86 -11.30 6.55 8.92
C THR A 86 -12.37 7.64 8.86
N LEU A 87 -12.26 8.69 9.68
CA LEU A 87 -13.22 9.79 9.72
C LEU A 87 -13.09 10.75 8.53
N ALA A 88 -11.88 10.94 8.02
CA ALA A 88 -11.58 11.77 6.87
C ALA A 88 -11.80 11.03 5.55
N TYR A 89 -12.05 9.71 5.58
CA TYR A 89 -12.45 8.91 4.44
C TYR A 89 -13.87 9.25 3.98
N ASN A 90 -14.03 10.49 3.52
CA ASN A 90 -15.18 11.05 2.84
C ASN A 90 -14.98 10.95 1.33
N THR A 91 -15.99 11.35 0.55
CA THR A 91 -15.97 11.26 -0.93
C THR A 91 -14.69 11.83 -1.55
N ASP A 92 -14.25 13.02 -1.13
CA ASP A 92 -13.06 13.65 -1.72
C ASP A 92 -11.76 12.88 -1.43
N THR A 93 -11.55 12.46 -0.17
CA THR A 93 -10.35 11.72 0.23
C THR A 93 -10.36 10.31 -0.35
N HIS A 94 -11.54 9.68 -0.39
CA HIS A 94 -11.78 8.42 -1.08
C HIS A 94 -11.34 8.53 -2.55
N ASP A 95 -11.87 9.49 -3.29
CA ASP A 95 -11.64 9.61 -4.73
C ASP A 95 -10.16 9.86 -5.06
N ILE A 96 -9.47 10.69 -4.26
CA ILE A 96 -8.04 10.96 -4.46
C ILE A 96 -7.19 9.69 -4.21
N ILE A 97 -7.50 8.93 -3.15
CA ILE A 97 -6.79 7.68 -2.84
C ILE A 97 -7.08 6.62 -3.91
N HIS A 98 -8.34 6.44 -4.29
CA HIS A 98 -8.73 5.47 -5.30
C HIS A 98 -8.20 5.82 -6.68
N GLU A 99 -8.11 7.10 -7.03
CA GLU A 99 -7.44 7.54 -8.25
C GLU A 99 -5.95 7.20 -8.24
N ARG A 100 -5.26 7.36 -7.10
CA ARG A 100 -3.86 6.89 -6.95
C ARG A 100 -3.76 5.39 -7.17
N VAL A 101 -4.60 4.59 -6.50
CA VAL A 101 -4.59 3.12 -6.64
C VAL A 101 -4.88 2.71 -8.09
N ARG A 102 -5.90 3.31 -8.72
CA ARG A 102 -6.25 3.06 -10.12
C ARG A 102 -5.09 3.39 -11.06
N SER A 103 -4.45 4.53 -10.88
CA SER A 103 -3.26 4.93 -11.65
C SER A 103 -2.11 3.94 -11.48
N GLU A 104 -1.83 3.49 -10.25
CA GLU A 104 -0.75 2.52 -9.99
C GLU A 104 -1.04 1.14 -10.58
N ILE A 105 -2.27 0.66 -10.51
CA ILE A 105 -2.68 -0.58 -11.19
C ILE A 105 -2.55 -0.43 -12.71
N ALA A 106 -2.98 0.71 -13.27
CA ALA A 106 -2.81 0.98 -14.70
C ALA A 106 -1.33 0.96 -15.11
N LYS A 107 -0.43 1.51 -14.28
CA LYS A 107 1.03 1.43 -14.51
C LYS A 107 1.51 -0.03 -14.53
N LEU A 108 1.07 -0.86 -13.59
CA LEU A 108 1.38 -2.30 -13.58
C LEU A 108 0.92 -2.98 -14.88
N CYS A 109 -0.27 -2.66 -15.39
CA CYS A 109 -0.77 -3.18 -16.66
C CYS A 109 0.10 -2.79 -17.87
N THR A 110 0.83 -1.68 -17.82
CA THR A 110 1.76 -1.28 -18.89
C THR A 110 3.15 -1.93 -18.79
N HIS A 111 3.42 -2.69 -17.73
CA HIS A 111 4.72 -3.31 -17.54
C HIS A 111 4.98 -4.35 -18.65
N ARG A 112 6.15 -4.31 -19.32
CA ARG A 112 6.52 -5.17 -20.46
C ARG A 112 6.40 -6.70 -20.25
N ARG A 113 6.28 -7.14 -19.00
CA ARG A 113 6.13 -8.55 -18.60
C ARG A 113 4.69 -8.95 -18.34
N VAL A 114 3.76 -8.00 -18.34
CA VAL A 114 2.34 -8.19 -18.12
C VAL A 114 1.64 -8.17 -19.48
N ASP A 115 0.89 -9.22 -19.77
CA ASP A 115 -0.06 -9.30 -20.88
C ASP A 115 -1.46 -9.12 -20.28
N SER A 116 -2.16 -8.03 -20.62
CA SER A 116 -3.45 -7.67 -20.02
C SER A 116 -4.52 -8.75 -20.17
N ASP A 117 -4.41 -9.59 -21.21
CA ASP A 117 -5.41 -10.61 -21.52
C ASP A 117 -5.07 -11.97 -20.90
N LYS A 118 -3.81 -12.18 -20.48
CA LYS A 118 -3.30 -13.50 -20.08
C LYS A 118 -2.62 -13.56 -18.73
N THR A 119 -2.08 -12.44 -18.25
CA THR A 119 -1.39 -12.38 -16.97
C THR A 119 -2.41 -12.15 -15.86
N PRO A 120 -2.69 -13.15 -15.00
CA PRO A 120 -3.54 -12.93 -13.84
C PRO A 120 -2.95 -11.87 -12.90
N LEU A 121 -3.83 -11.10 -12.28
CA LEU A 121 -3.50 -10.13 -11.23
C LEU A 121 -3.91 -10.69 -9.86
N VAL A 122 -2.96 -10.69 -8.92
CA VAL A 122 -3.19 -10.94 -7.50
C VAL A 122 -3.02 -9.62 -6.76
N ILE A 123 -4.03 -9.25 -5.96
CA ILE A 123 -3.96 -8.07 -5.10
C ILE A 123 -3.78 -8.54 -3.66
N LEU A 124 -2.69 -8.11 -3.04
CA LEU A 124 -2.41 -8.28 -1.62
C LEU A 124 -2.66 -6.94 -0.95
N ALA A 125 -3.50 -6.92 0.08
CA ALA A 125 -3.81 -5.71 0.82
C ALA A 125 -3.64 -5.96 2.32
N HIS A 126 -2.98 -5.04 3.02
CA HIS A 126 -2.69 -5.18 4.44
C HIS A 126 -3.23 -4.00 5.27
N SER A 127 -3.76 -4.29 6.46
CA SER A 127 -4.29 -3.30 7.41
C SER A 127 -5.29 -2.35 6.72
N PHE A 128 -5.10 -1.03 6.79
CA PHE A 128 -5.97 -0.07 6.14
C PHE A 128 -5.96 -0.16 4.61
N GLY A 129 -4.91 -0.73 4.01
CA GLY A 129 -4.88 -1.06 2.59
C GLY A 129 -6.00 -2.02 2.19
N SER A 130 -6.46 -2.89 3.10
CA SER A 130 -7.61 -3.78 2.87
C SER A 130 -8.94 -3.02 2.78
N VAL A 131 -9.08 -1.89 3.48
CA VAL A 131 -10.24 -0.99 3.35
C VAL A 131 -10.17 -0.22 2.04
N ILE A 132 -8.98 0.24 1.65
CA ILE A 132 -8.80 0.90 0.35
C ILE A 132 -9.06 -0.04 -0.84
N MET A 133 -8.82 -1.34 -0.66
CA MET A 133 -9.07 -2.35 -1.69
C MET A 133 -10.56 -2.68 -1.88
N SER A 134 -11.40 -2.49 -0.86
CA SER A 134 -12.83 -2.87 -0.90
C SER A 134 -13.68 -1.92 -1.70
#